data_AF-A0A0Q6YMP0-F1
#
_entry.id   AF-A0A0Q6YMP0-F1
#
_cell.length_a   1.000
_cell.length_b   1.000
_cell.length_c   1.000
_cell.angle_alpha   90.00
_cell.angle_beta   90.00
_cell.angle_gamma   90.00
#
_symmetry.space_group_name_H-M   'P 1'
#
loop_
_entity.id
_entity.type
_entity.pdbx_description
1 polymer ?
#
loop_
_entity_poly.entity_id
_entity_poly.type
_entity_poly.pdbx_seq_one_letter_code
_entity_poly.pdbx_strand_id
1 'polypeptide(L)'
;MESGPVLRHALAQAHQGTLPSPDQASAPHLEQYAALLERLGLLAMVELTAFIAYVNLATRANVANGVTSQGFSDACEIPLADRPATSRVGSTA
;
A
#
# COMPACT_ATOMS: atom_id res chain seq x y z
N MET A 1 9.36 11.13 -12.86
CA MET A 1 10.15 10.81 -11.65
C MET A 1 9.83 9.39 -11.27
N GLU A 2 10.72 8.43 -11.55
CA GLU A 2 10.48 7.02 -11.26
C GLU A 2 10.50 6.80 -9.74
N SER A 3 9.40 6.32 -9.16
CA SER A 3 9.38 5.96 -7.73
C SER A 3 10.43 4.88 -7.47
N GLY A 4 11.41 5.20 -6.61
CA GLY A 4 12.48 4.26 -6.25
C GLY A 4 11.93 2.99 -5.58
N PRO A 5 12.72 1.90 -5.55
CA PRO A 5 12.21 0.61 -5.12
C PRO A 5 11.76 0.56 -3.65
N VAL A 6 12.14 1.50 -2.76
CA VAL A 6 11.62 1.53 -1.37
C VAL A 6 10.15 1.89 -1.43
N LEU A 7 9.85 2.97 -2.16
CA LEU A 7 8.52 3.54 -2.25
C LEU A 7 7.54 2.53 -2.88
N ARG A 8 7.99 1.78 -3.88
CA ARG A 8 7.17 0.72 -4.49
C ARG A 8 6.79 -0.38 -3.50
N HIS A 9 7.74 -0.91 -2.73
CA HIS A 9 7.44 -1.96 -1.77
C HIS A 9 6.59 -1.45 -0.60
N ALA A 10 6.85 -0.24 -0.10
CA ALA A 10 6.06 0.37 0.97
C ALA A 10 4.59 0.58 0.54
N LEU A 11 4.36 1.02 -0.70
CA LEU A 11 3.01 1.15 -1.26
C LEU A 11 2.33 -0.20 -1.44
N ALA A 12 3.05 -1.23 -1.90
CA ALA A 12 2.51 -2.58 -2.00
C ALA A 12 2.10 -3.14 -0.62
N GLN A 13 2.92 -2.92 0.41
CA GLN A 13 2.61 -3.31 1.78
C GLN A 13 1.37 -2.55 2.30
N ALA A 14 1.29 -1.24 2.06
CA ALA A 14 0.14 -0.42 2.45
C ALA A 14 -1.17 -0.88 1.79
N HIS A 15 -1.13 -1.27 0.50
CA HIS A 15 -2.30 -1.79 -0.22
C HIS A 15 -2.81 -3.11 0.36
N GLN A 16 -1.89 -3.98 0.79
CA GLN A 16 -2.24 -5.25 1.42
C GLN A 16 -3.00 -5.03 2.74
N GLY A 17 -2.80 -3.87 3.39
CA GLY A 17 -3.72 -3.22 4.33
C GLY A 17 -4.09 -3.97 5.61
N THR A 18 -3.65 -5.22 5.76
CA THR A 18 -4.03 -6.14 6.82
C THR A 18 -2.93 -7.18 6.91
N LEU A 19 -2.42 -7.44 8.12
CA LEU A 19 -1.59 -8.60 8.36
C LEU A 19 -2.43 -9.83 7.94
N PRO A 20 -1.99 -10.62 6.96
CA PRO A 20 -2.71 -11.83 6.62
C PRO A 20 -2.87 -12.66 7.89
N SER A 21 -4.01 -13.34 8.04
CA SER A 21 -4.06 -14.41 9.03
C SER A 21 -2.91 -15.39 8.74
N PRO A 22 -2.35 -16.09 9.73
CA PRO A 22 -1.14 -16.91 9.53
C PRO A 22 -1.28 -17.95 8.40
N ASP A 23 -2.51 -18.35 8.07
CA ASP A 23 -2.87 -19.22 6.93
C ASP A 23 -2.88 -18.50 5.56
N GLN A 24 -2.92 -17.17 5.53
CA GLN A 24 -2.95 -16.34 4.32
C GLN A 24 -1.60 -15.69 3.98
N ALA A 25 -0.56 -15.90 4.80
CA ALA A 25 0.79 -15.41 4.52
C ALA A 25 1.39 -16.18 3.34
N SER A 26 1.46 -15.52 2.18
CA SER A 26 2.02 -16.10 0.96
C SER A 26 3.51 -15.75 0.81
N ALA A 27 4.28 -16.61 0.15
CA ALA A 27 5.71 -16.39 -0.16
C ALA A 27 6.04 -14.97 -0.72
N PRO A 28 5.28 -14.41 -1.69
CA PRO A 28 5.55 -13.06 -2.18
C PRO A 28 5.40 -11.95 -1.13
N HIS A 29 4.52 -12.12 -0.13
CA HIS A 29 4.37 -11.15 0.96
C HIS A 29 5.60 -11.14 1.88
N LEU A 30 6.14 -12.33 2.17
CA LEU A 30 7.35 -12.46 3.01
C LEU A 30 8.59 -11.88 2.32
N GLU A 31 8.71 -12.06 1.01
CA GLU A 31 9.82 -11.48 0.23
C GLU A 31 9.77 -9.95 0.19
N GLN A 32 8.58 -9.36 0.02
CA GLN A 32 8.39 -7.91 0.11
C GLN A 32 8.70 -7.35 1.50
N TYR A 33 8.23 -8.03 2.56
CA TYR A 33 8.53 -7.65 3.94
C TYR A 33 10.04 -7.69 4.21
N ALA A 34 10.72 -8.75 3.79
CA ALA A 34 12.16 -8.89 3.96
C ALA A 34 12.93 -7.78 3.23
N ALA A 35 12.57 -7.47 1.99
CA ALA A 35 13.22 -6.41 1.21
C ALA A 35 13.03 -5.01 1.81
N LEU A 36 11.90 -4.73 2.46
CA LEU A 36 11.69 -3.48 3.20
C LEU A 36 12.50 -3.46 4.50
N LEU A 37 12.47 -4.56 5.25
CA LEU A 37 13.19 -4.69 6.51
C LEU A 37 14.70 -4.52 6.33
N GLU A 38 15.27 -5.09 5.27
CA GLU A 38 16.70 -4.95 4.94
C GLU A 38 17.10 -3.48 4.69
N ARG A 39 16.22 -2.69 4.05
CA ARG A 39 16.53 -1.33 3.61
C ARG A 39 16.19 -0.25 4.62
N LEU A 40 15.18 -0.49 5.44
CA LEU A 40 14.68 0.45 6.43
C LEU A 40 15.21 0.15 7.84
N GLY A 41 15.49 -1.12 8.12
CA GLY A 41 15.79 -1.59 9.47
C GLY A 41 14.54 -1.72 10.35
N LEU A 42 14.73 -2.34 11.51
CA LEU A 42 13.66 -2.74 12.43
C LEU A 42 12.83 -1.56 12.95
N LEU A 43 13.48 -0.47 13.35
CA LEU A 43 12.83 0.70 13.95
C LEU A 43 11.94 1.42 12.94
N ALA A 44 12.45 1.69 11.74
CA ALA A 44 11.67 2.30 10.67
C ALA A 44 10.55 1.38 10.16
N MET A 45 10.70 0.05 10.25
CA MET A 45 9.61 -0.89 9.96
C MET A 45 8.46 -0.77 10.96
N VAL A 46 8.74 -0.56 12.25
CA VAL A 46 7.69 -0.31 13.26
C VAL A 46 6.96 0.99 12.96
N GLU A 47 7.70 2.07 12.68
CA GLU A 47 7.13 3.37 12.32
C GLU A 47 6.26 3.29 11.06
N LEU A 48 6.77 2.64 10.01
CA LEU A 48 6.04 2.43 8.75
C LEU A 48 4.73 1.67 8.98
N THR A 49 4.79 0.59 9.78
CA THR A 49 3.60 -0.22 10.08
C THR A 49 2.57 0.57 10.88
N ALA A 50 3.00 1.34 11.89
CA ALA A 50 2.13 2.19 12.69
C ALA A 50 1.47 3.29 11.84
N PHE A 51 2.24 3.90 10.94
CA PHE A 51 1.73 4.92 10.02
C PHE A 51 0.69 4.35 9.05
N ILE A 52 0.96 3.19 8.45
CA ILE A 52 0.01 2.50 7.55
C ILE A 52 -1.28 2.14 8.30
N ALA A 53 -1.18 1.63 9.52
CA ALA A 53 -2.34 1.33 10.35
C ALA A 53 -3.17 2.58 10.64
N TYR A 54 -2.52 3.69 11.00
CA TYR A 54 -3.19 4.96 11.25
C TYR A 54 -3.92 5.49 10.01
N VAL A 55 -3.26 5.53 8.84
CA VAL A 55 -3.87 6.02 7.60
C VAL A 55 -5.06 5.16 7.19
N ASN A 56 -4.95 3.83 7.34
CA ASN A 56 -6.06 2.91 7.08
C ASN A 56 -7.25 3.15 8.02
N LEU A 57 -7.00 3.36 9.32
CA LEU A 57 -8.04 3.70 10.29
C LEU A 57 -8.69 5.05 9.97
N ALA A 58 -7.90 6.09 9.76
CA ALA A 58 -8.37 7.43 9.43
C ALA A 58 -9.22 7.42 8.15
N THR A 59 -8.80 6.66 7.13
CA THR A 59 -9.57 6.49 5.89
C THR A 59 -10.92 5.85 6.15
N ARG A 60 -10.97 4.75 6.92
CA ARG A 60 -12.23 4.08 7.29
C ARG A 60 -13.14 4.99 8.11
N ALA A 61 -12.58 5.76 9.04
CA ALA A 61 -13.32 6.72 9.85
C ALA A 61 -13.90 7.86 8.98
N ASN A 62 -13.11 8.40 8.05
CA ASN A 62 -13.57 9.44 7.13
C ASN A 62 -14.74 8.93 6.26
N VAL A 63 -14.60 7.74 5.68
CA VAL A 63 -15.68 7.11 4.88
C VAL A 63 -16.94 6.91 5.72
N ALA A 64 -16.82 6.36 6.93
CA ALA A 64 -17.95 6.12 7.81
C ALA A 64 -18.69 7.41 8.23
N ASN A 65 -17.95 8.51 8.39
CA ASN A 65 -18.51 9.81 8.78
C ASN A 65 -18.87 10.71 7.58
N GLY A 66 -18.74 10.23 6.33
CA GLY A 66 -19.02 11.03 5.13
C GLY A 66 -18.05 12.19 4.91
N VAL A 67 -16.86 12.17 5.51
CA VAL A 67 -15.83 13.19 5.31
C VAL A 67 -15.20 13.00 3.93
N THR A 68 -15.26 14.03 3.10
CA THR A 68 -14.70 14.06 1.74
C THR A 68 -13.55 15.07 1.64
N SER A 69 -12.71 14.94 0.62
CA SER A 69 -11.65 15.91 0.35
C SER A 69 -12.23 17.29 0.01
N GLN A 70 -11.51 18.37 0.32
CA GLN A 70 -11.94 19.76 0.06
C GLN A 70 -11.90 20.18 -1.43
N GLY A 71 -12.02 19.24 -2.37
CA GLY A 71 -12.06 19.51 -3.81
C GLY A 71 -10.75 20.02 -4.43
N PHE A 72 -9.61 20.01 -3.73
CA PHE A 72 -8.34 20.49 -4.30
C PHE A 72 -7.90 19.72 -5.56
N SER A 73 -8.22 18.43 -5.64
CA SER A 73 -7.96 17.61 -6.83
C SER A 73 -8.86 17.96 -8.03
N ASP A 74 -9.98 18.68 -7.81
CA ASP A 74 -10.87 19.12 -8.89
C ASP A 74 -10.27 20.32 -9.64
N ALA A 75 -9.36 21.06 -9.00
CA ALA A 75 -8.66 22.20 -9.59
C ALA A 75 -7.26 21.85 -10.11
N CYS A 76 -6.66 20.75 -9.63
CA CYS A 76 -5.34 20.28 -10.01
C CYS A 76 -5.38 18.79 -10.38
N GLU A 77 -5.39 18.47 -11.68
CA GLU A 77 -5.15 17.10 -12.13
C GLU A 77 -3.72 16.68 -11.79
N ILE A 78 -3.58 15.59 -11.02
CA ILE A 78 -2.31 14.91 -10.83
C ILE A 78 -2.22 13.79 -11.87
N PRO A 79 -1.21 13.78 -12.76
CA PRO A 79 -1.04 12.71 -13.73
C PRO A 79 -0.89 11.38 -12.99
N LEU A 80 -1.88 10.49 -13.13
CA LEU A 80 -1.81 9.15 -12.56
C LEU A 80 -0.77 8.34 -13.32
N ALA A 81 0.06 7.60 -12.59
CA ALA A 81 0.94 6.62 -13.24
C ALA A 81 0.10 5.52 -13.89
N ASP A 82 0.48 5.09 -15.09
CA ASP A 82 -0.16 3.97 -15.76
C ASP A 82 -0.11 2.72 -14.87
N ARG A 83 -1.27 2.08 -14.71
CA ARG A 83 -1.35 0.80 -14.00
C ARG A 83 -0.52 -0.22 -14.79
N PRO A 84 0.42 -0.94 -14.17
CA PRO A 84 1.13 -2.02 -14.87
C PRO A 84 0.11 -3.02 -15.38
N ALA A 85 0.24 -3.42 -16.66
CA ALA A 85 -0.67 -4.37 -17.28
C ALA A 85 -0.70 -5.64 -16.43
N THR A 86 -1.87 -5.95 -15.88
CA THR A 86 -2.06 -7.18 -15.15
C THR A 86 -1.84 -8.33 -16.13
N SER A 87 -0.81 -9.14 -15.89
CA SER A 87 -0.69 -10.42 -16.58
C SER A 87 -1.88 -11.26 -16.11
N ARG A 88 -2.94 -11.27 -16.92
CA ARG A 88 -4.11 -12.10 -16.71
C ARG A 88 -3.67 -13.55 -16.93
N VAL A 89 -3.13 -14.18 -15.89
CA VAL A 89 -3.02 -15.65 -15.86
C VAL A 89 -4.46 -16.17 -15.88
N GLY A 90 -4.76 -16.92 -16.93
CA GLY A 90 -6.12 -17.24 -17.37
C GLY A 90 -6.97 -17.91 -16.29
N SER A 91 -8.15 -17.37 -16.07
CA SER A 91 -9.28 -18.14 -15.56
C SER A 91 -9.83 -18.92 -16.75
N THR A 92 -9.45 -20.18 -16.86
CA THR A 92 -10.17 -21.15 -17.69
C THR A 92 -11.36 -21.63 -16.90
N ALA A 93 -12.53 -21.52 -17.52
CA ALA A 93 -13.82 -22.00 -17.06
C ALA A 93 -13.85 -23.51 -16.82
#